data_AF-A0A8S9YLH6-F1
#
_entry.id   AF-A0A8S9YLH6-F1
#
_cell.length_a   1.000
_cell.length_b   1.000
_cell.length_c   1.000
_cell.angle_alpha   90.00
_cell.angle_beta   90.00
_cell.angle_gamma   90.00
#
_symmetry.space_group_name_H-M   'P 1'
#
loop_
_entity.id
_entity.type
_entity.pdbx_description
1 polymer ?
#
loop_
_entity_poly.entity_id
_entity_poly.type
_entity_poly.pdbx_seq_one_letter_code
_entity_poly.pdbx_strand_id
1 'polypeptide(L)'
;MGITGLLPFLKKASCPVNIKEFAGYTAAVDVYCWLHKSSYACAMDLALGNPTDQYVRYTLKYLEMLLNANIKPILVFDGANLPSKADTESKRKESKEAYRKKAAEYLLQGNREAAQECFQRSVFVTPKMANQVLTVRFLAEASGYK
;
A
#
# COMPACT_ATOMS: atom_id res chain seq x y z
N MET A 1 12.54 -0.39 2.59
CA MET A 1 11.85 0.64 3.40
C MET A 1 12.93 1.54 3.99
N GLY A 2 13.00 2.79 3.53
CA GLY A 2 13.71 3.94 4.12
C GLY A 2 14.99 3.76 4.95
N ILE A 3 15.18 4.67 5.89
CA ILE A 3 16.30 4.71 6.83
C ILE A 3 15.84 4.09 8.15
N THR A 4 16.43 2.95 8.52
CA THR A 4 16.12 2.23 9.77
C THR A 4 16.41 3.12 10.99
N GLY A 5 15.45 3.22 11.91
CA GLY A 5 15.61 3.95 13.18
C GLY A 5 15.45 5.47 13.12
N LEU A 6 15.18 6.05 11.94
CA LEU A 6 15.11 7.50 11.78
C LEU A 6 13.94 8.14 12.56
N LEU A 7 12.74 7.57 12.51
CA LEU A 7 11.57 8.15 13.18
C LEU A 7 11.72 8.16 14.73
N PRO A 8 12.15 7.07 15.40
CA PRO A 8 12.50 7.11 16.82
C PRO A 8 13.56 8.17 17.16
N PHE A 9 14.58 8.31 16.31
CA PHE A 9 15.63 9.31 16.49
C PHE A 9 15.07 10.75 16.42
N LEU A 10 14.13 11.01 15.53
CA LEU A 10 13.47 12.33 15.35
C LEU A 10 12.30 12.58 16.31
N LYS A 11 12.09 11.74 17.34
CA LYS A 11 10.94 11.88 18.26
C LYS A 11 10.83 13.27 18.90
N LYS A 12 11.96 13.91 19.23
CA LYS A 12 11.99 15.26 19.81
C LYS A 12 11.62 16.36 18.81
N ALA A 13 11.71 16.08 17.51
CA ALA A 13 11.34 16.99 16.42
C ALA A 13 9.98 16.63 15.79
N SER A 14 9.22 15.74 16.42
CA SER A 14 7.91 15.28 15.93
C SER A 14 6.82 15.69 16.91
N CYS A 15 5.65 16.08 16.40
CA CYS A 15 4.46 16.33 17.21
C CYS A 15 3.25 15.55 16.66
N PRO A 16 2.32 15.10 17.51
CA PRO A 16 1.02 14.62 17.07
C PRO A 16 0.22 15.76 16.44
N VAL A 17 -0.43 15.49 15.32
CA VAL A 17 -1.29 16.44 14.61
C VAL A 17 -2.56 15.75 14.14
N ASN A 18 -3.64 16.52 14.00
CA ASN A 18 -4.86 16.09 13.32
C ASN A 18 -4.85 16.56 11.86
N ILE A 19 -5.34 15.71 10.96
CA ILE A 19 -5.37 16.04 9.53
C ILE A 19 -6.19 17.31 9.24
N LYS A 20 -7.20 17.63 10.05
CA LYS A 20 -8.03 18.83 9.90
C LYS A 20 -7.25 20.14 10.09
N GLU A 21 -6.10 20.11 10.76
CA GLU A 21 -5.25 21.29 10.93
C GLU A 21 -4.66 21.78 9.60
N PHE A 22 -4.67 20.93 8.56
CA PHE A 22 -4.15 21.23 7.23
C PHE A 22 -5.27 21.60 6.22
N ALA A 23 -6.47 21.96 6.69
CA ALA A 23 -7.55 22.41 5.81
C ALA A 23 -7.09 23.58 4.91
N GLY A 24 -7.38 23.49 3.62
CA GLY A 24 -6.96 24.44 2.58
C GLY A 24 -5.58 24.14 1.97
N TYR A 25 -4.80 23.21 2.54
CA TYR A 25 -3.49 22.85 2.00
C TYR A 25 -3.59 21.87 0.84
N THR A 26 -2.49 21.78 0.08
CA THR A 26 -2.28 20.72 -0.91
C THR A 26 -1.29 19.69 -0.34
N ALA A 27 -1.63 18.40 -0.42
CA ALA A 27 -0.80 17.32 0.12
C ALA A 27 -0.44 16.31 -0.98
N ALA A 28 0.86 16.05 -1.16
CA ALA A 28 1.32 14.93 -1.97
C ALA A 28 1.24 13.63 -1.16
N VAL A 29 0.66 12.59 -1.74
CA VAL A 29 0.46 11.29 -1.10
C VAL A 29 1.25 10.25 -1.85
N ASP A 30 2.17 9.59 -1.17
CA ASP A 30 2.76 8.33 -1.64
C ASP A 30 1.72 7.21 -1.56
N VAL A 31 1.17 6.83 -2.72
CA VAL A 31 0.11 5.83 -2.81
C VAL A 31 0.63 4.41 -2.51
N TYR A 32 1.91 4.13 -2.79
CA TYR A 32 2.46 2.81 -2.56
C TYR A 32 2.47 2.45 -1.08
N CYS A 33 2.62 3.44 -0.18
CA CYS A 33 2.44 3.23 1.26
C CYS A 33 1.04 2.70 1.61
N TRP A 34 -0.02 3.27 1.04
CA TRP A 34 -1.40 2.82 1.27
C TRP A 34 -1.69 1.47 0.60
N LEU A 35 -1.21 1.25 -0.62
CA LEU A 35 -1.34 -0.04 -1.32
C LEU A 35 -0.67 -1.16 -0.54
N HIS A 36 0.55 -0.94 -0.04
CA HIS A 36 1.24 -1.92 0.79
C HIS A 36 0.44 -2.24 2.05
N LYS A 37 0.00 -1.23 2.79
CA LYS A 37 -0.76 -1.43 4.04
C LYS A 37 -2.08 -2.16 3.80
N SER A 38 -2.81 -1.78 2.77
CA SER A 38 -4.13 -2.34 2.46
C SER A 38 -4.06 -3.75 1.90
N SER A 39 -2.97 -4.07 1.16
CA SER A 39 -2.76 -5.39 0.60
C SER A 39 -2.67 -6.50 1.66
N TYR A 40 -2.37 -6.16 2.92
CA TYR A 40 -2.32 -7.13 4.01
C TYR A 40 -3.70 -7.72 4.34
N ALA A 41 -4.76 -6.94 4.15
CA ALA A 41 -6.13 -7.38 4.42
C ALA A 41 -6.64 -8.40 3.38
N CYS A 42 -6.08 -8.36 2.17
CA CYS A 42 -6.42 -9.25 1.05
C CYS A 42 -5.21 -10.07 0.57
N ALA A 43 -4.21 -10.29 1.43
CA ALA A 43 -2.93 -10.86 1.03
C ALA A 43 -3.07 -12.28 0.47
N MET A 44 -3.93 -13.09 1.09
CA MET A 44 -4.19 -14.46 0.65
C MET A 44 -4.90 -14.47 -0.71
N ASP A 45 -5.93 -13.64 -0.89
CA ASP A 45 -6.64 -13.52 -2.17
C ASP A 45 -5.71 -13.07 -3.30
N LEU A 46 -4.88 -12.06 -3.05
CA LEU A 46 -3.87 -11.60 -3.99
C LEU A 46 -2.86 -12.70 -4.33
N ALA A 47 -2.44 -13.50 -3.34
CA ALA A 47 -1.46 -14.56 -3.55
C ALA A 47 -2.03 -15.77 -4.31
N LEU A 48 -3.32 -16.07 -4.11
CA LEU A 48 -4.05 -17.17 -4.76
C LEU A 48 -4.66 -16.76 -6.11
N GLY A 49 -4.65 -15.47 -6.45
CA GLY A 49 -5.23 -14.97 -7.69
C GLY A 49 -6.75 -14.78 -7.64
N ASN A 50 -7.34 -14.77 -6.44
CA ASN A 50 -8.75 -14.46 -6.26
C ASN A 50 -9.00 -12.97 -6.58
N PRO A 51 -10.08 -12.63 -7.29
CA PRO A 51 -10.46 -11.24 -7.51
C PRO A 51 -10.70 -10.51 -6.18
N THR A 52 -10.07 -9.35 -6.00
CA THR A 52 -10.28 -8.49 -4.84
C THR A 52 -10.05 -7.03 -5.18
N ASP A 53 -10.88 -6.16 -4.60
CA ASP A 53 -10.85 -4.70 -4.73
C ASP A 53 -10.54 -4.00 -3.39
N GLN A 54 -10.23 -4.78 -2.34
CA GLN A 54 -10.14 -4.28 -0.98
C GLN A 54 -9.05 -3.22 -0.81
N TYR A 55 -7.93 -3.36 -1.52
CA TYR A 55 -6.86 -2.37 -1.53
C TYR A 55 -7.25 -1.06 -2.23
N VAL A 56 -8.12 -1.13 -3.23
CA VAL A 56 -8.69 0.05 -3.89
C VAL A 56 -9.62 0.78 -2.94
N ARG A 57 -10.58 0.06 -2.34
CA ARG A 57 -11.52 0.63 -1.36
C ARG A 57 -10.81 1.27 -0.17
N TYR A 58 -9.76 0.63 0.34
CA TYR A 58 -8.93 1.21 1.40
C TYR A 58 -8.28 2.52 0.96
N THR A 59 -7.69 2.56 -0.23
CA THR A 59 -7.04 3.76 -0.76
C THR A 59 -8.03 4.92 -0.92
N LEU A 60 -9.22 4.63 -1.47
CA LEU A 60 -10.28 5.63 -1.63
C LEU A 60 -10.78 6.18 -0.30
N LYS A 61 -10.89 5.34 0.73
CA LYS A 61 -11.29 5.78 2.08
C LYS A 61 -10.34 6.86 2.63
N TYR A 62 -9.02 6.71 2.47
CA TYR A 62 -8.07 7.73 2.94
C TYR A 62 -8.07 8.98 2.05
N LEU A 63 -8.31 8.81 0.75
CA LEU A 63 -8.50 9.94 -0.14
C LEU A 63 -9.74 10.78 0.26
N GLU A 64 -10.87 10.13 0.52
CA GLU A 64 -12.09 10.78 1.03
C GLU A 64 -11.85 11.48 2.36
N MET A 65 -11.07 10.86 3.27
CA MET A 65 -10.69 11.50 4.53
C MET A 65 -9.96 12.83 4.32
N LEU A 66 -9.03 12.90 3.34
CA LEU A 66 -8.33 14.15 3.00
C LEU A 66 -9.27 15.20 2.40
N LEU A 67 -10.12 14.78 1.47
CA LEU A 67 -11.09 15.67 0.81
C LEU A 67 -12.09 16.24 1.82
N ASN A 68 -12.60 15.40 2.73
CA ASN A 68 -13.50 15.82 3.82
C ASN A 68 -12.82 16.76 4.82
N ALA A 69 -11.50 16.72 4.93
CA ALA A 69 -10.70 17.67 5.71
C ALA A 69 -10.37 18.96 4.93
N ASN A 70 -10.96 19.16 3.75
CA ASN A 70 -10.69 20.29 2.84
C ASN A 70 -9.21 20.37 2.41
N ILE A 71 -8.54 19.22 2.24
CA ILE A 71 -7.19 19.14 1.69
C ILE A 71 -7.29 18.79 0.22
N LYS A 72 -6.44 19.39 -0.62
CA LYS A 72 -6.26 19.01 -2.02
C LYS A 72 -5.19 17.91 -2.14
N PRO A 73 -5.55 16.63 -2.33
CA PRO A 73 -4.58 15.56 -2.48
C PRO A 73 -3.98 15.53 -3.89
N ILE A 74 -2.69 15.23 -3.98
CA ILE A 74 -1.98 14.84 -5.21
C ILE A 74 -1.46 13.43 -5.01
N LEU A 75 -2.05 12.47 -5.71
CA LEU A 75 -1.64 11.07 -5.62
C LEU A 75 -0.39 10.83 -6.46
N VAL A 76 0.68 10.38 -5.82
CA VAL A 76 1.98 10.09 -6.44
C VAL A 76 2.18 8.59 -6.52
N PHE A 77 2.51 8.12 -7.72
CA PHE A 77 2.79 6.71 -8.01
C PHE A 77 4.23 6.57 -8.49
N ASP A 78 4.92 5.53 -8.00
CA ASP A 78 6.25 5.18 -8.48
C ASP A 78 6.22 4.79 -9.96
N GLY A 79 7.28 5.20 -10.67
CA GLY A 79 7.53 4.87 -12.06
C GLY A 79 8.49 3.69 -12.22
N ALA A 80 9.48 3.85 -13.10
CA ALA A 80 10.46 2.80 -13.38
C ALA A 80 11.41 2.54 -12.19
N ASN A 81 11.92 1.31 -12.11
CA ASN A 81 12.95 0.94 -11.14
C ASN A 81 14.24 1.70 -11.42
N LEU A 82 14.90 2.16 -10.36
CA LEU A 82 16.18 2.86 -10.44
C LEU A 82 17.34 1.87 -10.30
N PRO A 83 18.41 1.99 -11.13
CA PRO A 83 19.59 1.11 -11.04
C PRO A 83 20.24 1.11 -9.65
N SER A 84 20.27 2.26 -8.98
CA SER A 84 20.82 2.43 -7.63
C SER A 84 20.07 1.65 -6.54
N LYS A 85 18.86 1.14 -6.84
CA LYS A 85 18.05 0.32 -5.92
C LYS A 85 17.99 -1.15 -6.31
N ALA A 86 18.71 -1.58 -7.36
CA ALA A 86 18.63 -2.94 -7.90
C ALA A 86 18.85 -4.03 -6.83
N ASP A 87 19.91 -3.89 -6.03
CA ASP A 87 20.24 -4.87 -4.97
C ASP A 87 19.16 -4.95 -3.89
N THR A 88 18.59 -3.79 -3.53
CA THR A 88 17.53 -3.71 -2.53
C THR A 88 16.25 -4.37 -3.04
N GLU A 89 15.93 -4.17 -4.31
CA GLU A 89 14.78 -4.80 -4.96
C GLU A 89 14.98 -6.31 -5.15
N SER A 90 16.19 -6.77 -5.46
CA SER A 90 16.51 -8.21 -5.54
C SER A 90 16.30 -8.89 -4.18
N LYS A 91 16.90 -8.35 -3.11
CA LYS A 91 16.73 -8.88 -1.74
C LYS A 91 15.26 -8.88 -1.32
N ARG A 92 14.51 -7.83 -1.68
CA ARG A 92 13.07 -7.75 -1.41
C ARG A 92 12.30 -8.83 -2.16
N LYS A 93 12.64 -9.08 -3.41
CA LYS A 93 12.02 -10.13 -4.24
C LYS A 93 12.29 -11.52 -3.66
N GLU A 94 13.54 -11.84 -3.37
CA GLU A 94 13.94 -13.13 -2.78
C GLU A 94 13.23 -13.39 -1.44
N SER A 95 13.20 -12.39 -0.56
CA SER A 95 12.50 -12.47 0.72
C SER A 95 11.02 -12.79 0.56
N LYS A 96 10.33 -12.09 -0.36
CA LYS A 96 8.90 -12.33 -0.62
C LYS A 96 8.64 -13.69 -1.23
N GLU A 97 9.47 -14.15 -2.16
CA GLU A 97 9.36 -15.48 -2.74
C GLU A 97 9.53 -16.59 -1.69
N ALA A 98 10.47 -16.42 -0.76
CA ALA A 98 10.66 -17.34 0.37
C ALA A 98 9.40 -17.39 1.27
N TYR A 99 8.84 -16.24 1.64
CA TYR A 99 7.59 -16.20 2.42
C TYR A 99 6.40 -16.80 1.66
N ARG A 100 6.33 -16.62 0.35
CA ARG A 100 5.26 -17.22 -0.47
C ARG A 100 5.31 -18.75 -0.47
N LYS A 101 6.52 -19.33 -0.56
CA LYS A 101 6.71 -20.79 -0.44
C LYS A 101 6.30 -21.29 0.94
N LYS A 102 6.75 -20.61 2.00
CA LYS A 102 6.37 -20.93 3.38
C LYS A 102 4.86 -20.84 3.62
N ALA A 103 4.19 -19.87 3.02
CA ALA A 103 2.73 -19.73 3.10
C ALA A 103 2.01 -20.94 2.48
N ALA A 104 2.50 -21.42 1.33
CA ALA A 104 1.95 -22.60 0.67
C ALA A 104 2.13 -23.88 1.51
N GLU A 105 3.28 -24.05 2.17
CA GLU A 105 3.52 -25.16 3.10
C GLU A 105 2.54 -25.15 4.27
N TYR A 106 2.31 -23.99 4.90
CA TYR A 106 1.32 -23.86 5.97
C TYR A 106 -0.12 -24.12 5.51
N LEU A 107 -0.47 -23.72 4.28
CA LEU A 107 -1.78 -24.05 3.71
C LEU A 107 -1.97 -25.57 3.54
N LEU A 108 -0.95 -26.28 3.06
CA LEU A 108 -0.99 -27.74 2.91
C LEU A 108 -1.14 -28.45 4.26
N GLN A 109 -0.58 -27.87 5.33
CA GLN A 109 -0.72 -28.37 6.70
C GLN A 109 -2.05 -27.97 7.36
N GLY A 110 -2.92 -27.22 6.67
CA GLY A 110 -4.18 -26.72 7.22
C GLY A 110 -4.02 -25.52 8.18
N ASN A 111 -2.81 -25.02 8.38
CA ASN A 111 -2.55 -23.87 9.26
C ASN A 111 -2.79 -22.54 8.51
N ARG A 112 -4.06 -22.15 8.42
CA ARG A 112 -4.49 -20.96 7.69
C ARG A 112 -3.96 -19.66 8.28
N GLU A 113 -3.83 -19.56 9.60
CA GLU A 113 -3.35 -18.35 10.27
C GLU A 113 -1.87 -18.08 9.96
N ALA A 114 -1.01 -19.09 10.09
CA ALA A 114 0.40 -18.96 9.76
C ALA A 114 0.62 -18.71 8.26
N ALA A 115 -0.21 -19.33 7.41
CA ALA A 115 -0.21 -19.04 5.98
C ALA A 115 -0.56 -17.58 5.69
N GLN A 116 -1.60 -17.04 6.33
CA GLN A 116 -2.02 -15.65 6.16
C GLN A 116 -0.92 -14.66 6.55
N GLU A 117 -0.23 -14.89 7.68
CA GLU A 117 0.89 -14.05 8.10
C GLU A 117 2.03 -14.08 7.06
N CYS A 118 2.38 -15.26 6.55
CA CYS A 118 3.40 -15.39 5.51
C CYS A 118 2.95 -14.73 4.19
N PHE A 119 1.67 -14.83 3.82
CA PHE A 119 1.15 -14.15 2.64
C PHE A 119 1.29 -12.62 2.76
N GLN A 120 0.96 -12.04 3.92
CA GLN A 120 1.12 -10.60 4.18
C GLN A 120 2.57 -10.13 3.95
N ARG A 121 3.55 -10.94 4.36
CA ARG A 121 4.98 -10.66 4.16
C ARG A 121 5.45 -10.85 2.71
N SER A 122 4.70 -11.59 1.90
CA SER A 122 5.05 -11.91 0.52
C SER A 122 4.39 -11.04 -0.54
N VAL A 123 3.49 -10.12 -0.17
CA VAL A 123 2.67 -9.39 -1.15
C VAL A 123 3.53 -8.49 -2.05
N PHE A 124 3.30 -8.59 -3.36
CA PHE A 124 3.83 -7.67 -4.37
C PHE A 124 2.74 -6.68 -4.77
N VAL A 125 2.97 -5.40 -4.47
CA VAL A 125 2.18 -4.31 -5.08
C VAL A 125 2.63 -4.19 -6.53
N THR A 126 1.71 -4.43 -7.46
CA THR A 126 2.01 -4.44 -8.90
C THR A 126 1.57 -3.14 -9.57
N PRO A 127 2.15 -2.78 -10.73
CA PRO A 127 1.65 -1.65 -11.52
C PRO A 127 0.17 -1.77 -11.89
N LYS A 128 -0.35 -3.00 -12.05
CA LYS A 128 -1.79 -3.24 -12.28
C LYS A 128 -2.65 -2.79 -11.10
N MET A 129 -2.23 -3.09 -9.87
CA MET A 129 -2.95 -2.64 -8.66
C MET A 129 -2.95 -1.12 -8.54
N ALA A 130 -1.80 -0.48 -8.80
CA ALA A 130 -1.69 0.98 -8.83
C ALA A 130 -2.57 1.60 -9.92
N ASN A 131 -2.58 1.02 -11.13
CA ASN A 131 -3.41 1.47 -12.23
C ASN A 131 -4.91 1.37 -11.91
N GLN A 132 -5.36 0.32 -11.22
CA GLN A 132 -6.76 0.21 -10.81
C GLN A 132 -7.19 1.35 -9.87
N VAL A 133 -6.33 1.75 -8.92
CA VAL A 133 -6.60 2.91 -8.07
C VAL A 133 -6.72 4.18 -8.91
N LEU A 134 -5.80 4.38 -9.86
CA LEU A 134 -5.82 5.53 -10.76
C LEU A 134 -7.11 5.58 -11.60
N THR A 135 -7.49 4.46 -12.22
CA THR A 135 -8.66 4.37 -13.12
C THR A 135 -9.98 4.57 -12.39
N VAL A 136 -10.16 3.97 -11.20
CA VAL A 136 -11.41 4.12 -10.44
C VAL A 136 -11.67 5.57 -10.09
N ARG A 137 -10.62 6.35 -9.80
CA ARG A 137 -10.76 7.79 -9.55
C ARG A 137 -11.19 8.57 -10.79
N PHE A 138 -10.55 8.32 -11.94
CA PHE A 138 -10.93 8.99 -13.19
C PHE A 138 -12.39 8.74 -13.57
N LEU A 139 -12.88 7.51 -13.37
CA LEU A 139 -14.28 7.19 -13.64
C LEU A 139 -15.24 7.86 -12.65
N ALA A 140 -14.87 7.98 -11.36
CA ALA A 140 -15.68 8.70 -10.38
C ALA A 140 -15.79 10.19 -10.70
N GLU A 141 -14.69 10.82 -11.14
CA GLU A 141 -14.67 12.22 -11.57
C GLU A 141 -15.44 12.44 -12.88
N ALA A 142 -15.32 11.53 -13.85
CA ALA A 142 -16.04 11.59 -15.13
C ALA A 142 -17.55 11.34 -14.99
N SER A 143 -17.97 10.60 -13.96
CA SER A 143 -19.38 10.25 -13.73
C SER A 143 -20.15 11.26 -12.87
N GLY A 144 -19.51 12.36 -12.45
CA GLY A 144 -20.17 13.40 -11.66
C GLY A 144 -20.70 12.93 -10.30
N TYR A 145 -20.12 11.86 -9.73
CA TYR A 145 -20.52 11.38 -8.42
C TYR A 145 -19.99 12.37 -7.36
N LYS A 146 -20.89 13.28 -6.95
CA LYS A 146 -20.72 14.10 -5.75
C LYS A 146 -20.81 13.25 -4.49
#